data_AF-A0A239BU56-F1
#
_entry.id   AF-A0A239BU56-F1
#
_cell.length_a   1.000
_cell.length_b   1.000
_cell.length_c   1.000
_cell.angle_alpha   90.00
_cell.angle_beta   90.00
_cell.angle_gamma   90.00
#
_symmetry.space_group_name_H-M   'P 1'
#
loop_
_entity.id
_entity.type
_entity.pdbx_description
1 polymer ?
#
loop_
_entity_poly.entity_id
_entity_poly.type
_entity_poly.pdbx_seq_one_letter_code
_entity_poly.pdbx_strand_id
1 'polypeptide(L)'
;MKNYLLLVFSVLLFSCGGNEKQAHFSNLTVKIDTVMVDSKGEILNLIGDLMFSDLSPDYKSLYYIHPMTLNLEIVDLDKLEFVKRIQYDEEGPNGVGRFPMQFQTLSEDQIFIGSFSNKGVFDLNGVKTKNIDLKLEELGGDKVLSGYNERALLVNPNDQNKLFALLNEWAEKPSLFGLVDTQNKTFQNFLIPEFDYLTEFKMVFSDGGNPRAVLGDWLELVKSKNKLILSNKIGSDLYVYDLETESFTHHLAKPLVLPSKKSVKIPSVVETMEEFSIYNRNLGEDINFSPPHWDENKQLYYRFVHYNRNQEIDGKLTSDGAEVHLLLMDKDFTVVSETLMENYSKAPSRHFVKDGMLWVFENINDEMGFIRLKIR
;
A
#
# COMPACT_ATOMS: atom_id res chain seq x y z
N MET A 1 31.97 66.42 -9.86
CA MET A 1 31.37 66.64 -11.19
C MET A 1 32.10 65.76 -12.19
N LYS A 2 31.34 64.94 -12.95
CA LYS A 2 31.51 64.50 -14.36
C LYS A 2 32.91 64.68 -15.01
N ASN A 3 33.53 63.77 -15.76
CA ASN A 3 33.08 62.61 -16.53
C ASN A 3 34.33 61.87 -17.10
N TYR A 4 34.17 60.54 -17.24
CA TYR A 4 34.73 59.56 -18.21
C TYR A 4 35.87 59.91 -19.18
N LEU A 5 36.87 59.00 -19.27
CA LEU A 5 37.27 58.28 -20.50
C LEU A 5 38.28 57.17 -20.12
N LEU A 6 37.95 55.87 -20.09
CA LEU A 6 37.79 54.86 -21.15
C LEU A 6 39.11 54.33 -21.76
N LEU A 7 39.18 52.98 -21.85
CA LEU A 7 40.10 52.07 -22.56
C LEU A 7 41.33 51.54 -21.80
N VAL A 8 41.68 50.24 -21.81
CA VAL A 8 41.06 48.96 -22.26
C VAL A 8 42.07 47.82 -21.96
N PHE A 9 41.62 46.55 -22.01
CA PHE A 9 42.36 45.28 -21.81
C PHE A 9 42.66 44.91 -20.34
N SER A 10 42.31 43.74 -19.81
CA SER A 10 42.14 42.42 -20.43
C SER A 10 41.14 41.57 -19.63
N VAL A 11 40.06 41.15 -20.28
CA VAL A 11 39.14 40.13 -19.75
C VAL A 11 39.70 38.77 -20.13
N LEU A 12 40.28 38.06 -19.14
CA LEU A 12 40.55 36.64 -19.25
C LEU A 12 39.40 35.87 -18.59
N LEU A 13 38.54 35.39 -19.47
CA LEU A 13 37.80 34.12 -19.45
C LEU A 13 37.91 33.30 -18.15
N PHE A 14 36.82 33.28 -17.37
CA PHE A 14 36.36 32.06 -16.69
C PHE A 14 34.96 31.72 -17.22
N SER A 15 34.95 31.09 -18.39
CA SER A 15 33.84 30.25 -18.84
C SER A 15 34.06 28.88 -18.23
N CYS A 16 33.23 28.49 -17.27
CA CYS A 16 33.08 27.09 -16.89
C CYS A 16 31.62 26.71 -17.14
N GLY A 17 31.29 26.54 -18.42
CA GLY A 17 30.23 25.65 -18.82
C GLY A 17 30.73 24.22 -18.66
N GLY A 18 30.12 23.48 -17.75
CA GLY A 18 30.33 22.04 -17.56
C GLY A 18 29.03 21.46 -17.05
N ASN A 19 28.37 20.71 -17.93
CA ASN A 19 27.09 20.02 -17.71
C ASN A 19 26.99 19.40 -16.32
N GLU A 20 25.79 19.49 -15.76
CA GLU A 20 25.36 18.77 -14.57
C GLU A 20 25.87 17.34 -14.61
N LYS A 21 26.61 17.00 -13.55
CA LYS A 21 27.12 15.67 -13.33
C LYS A 21 25.93 14.72 -13.28
N GLN A 22 25.89 13.83 -14.28
CA GLN A 22 25.22 12.55 -14.20
C GLN A 22 25.57 11.91 -12.85
N ALA A 23 24.62 11.95 -11.92
CA ALA A 23 24.78 11.29 -10.65
C ALA A 23 24.62 9.79 -10.90
N HIS A 24 25.75 9.10 -11.07
CA HIS A 24 25.79 7.65 -11.00
C HIS A 24 25.46 7.24 -9.56
N PHE A 25 24.21 6.89 -9.30
CA PHE A 25 23.79 6.20 -8.08
C PHE A 25 23.55 4.72 -8.42
N SER A 26 24.64 3.93 -8.42
CA SER A 26 24.54 2.46 -8.52
C SER A 26 25.60 1.74 -7.68
N ASN A 27 25.85 2.22 -6.45
CA ASN A 27 26.62 1.51 -5.44
C ASN A 27 25.76 1.14 -4.22
N LEU A 28 24.44 1.00 -4.41
CA LEU A 28 23.55 0.56 -3.34
C LEU A 28 23.96 -0.85 -2.93
N THR A 29 24.32 -1.03 -1.66
CA THR A 29 24.59 -2.38 -1.14
C THR A 29 23.41 -2.83 -0.30
N VAL A 30 22.71 -3.87 -0.75
CA VAL A 30 21.65 -4.51 0.03
C VAL A 30 22.22 -5.73 0.75
N LYS A 31 22.13 -5.74 2.08
CA LYS A 31 22.36 -6.94 2.88
C LYS A 31 21.04 -7.55 3.26
N ILE A 32 20.91 -8.85 3.03
CA ILE A 32 19.73 -9.64 3.31
C ILE A 32 20.02 -10.51 4.52
N ASP A 33 19.14 -10.51 5.50
CA ASP A 33 19.07 -11.54 6.53
C ASP A 33 17.63 -12.02 6.70
N THR A 34 17.45 -13.06 7.49
CA THR A 34 16.15 -13.66 7.77
C THR A 34 16.02 -13.88 9.26
N VAL A 35 14.85 -13.57 9.81
CA VAL A 35 14.49 -13.82 11.19
C VAL A 35 13.20 -14.61 11.28
N MET A 36 13.10 -15.43 12.31
CA MET A 36 11.92 -16.22 12.62
C MET A 36 11.29 -15.70 13.90
N VAL A 37 9.95 -15.71 13.95
CA VAL A 37 9.20 -15.47 15.18
C VAL A 37 9.10 -16.79 15.95
N ASP A 38 9.49 -16.78 17.23
CA ASP A 38 9.21 -17.88 18.15
C ASP A 38 7.69 -17.91 18.43
N SER A 39 7.01 -18.90 17.84
CA SER A 39 5.58 -19.11 18.02
C SER A 39 5.21 -19.58 19.43
N LYS A 40 6.20 -19.96 20.26
CA LYS A 40 6.00 -20.55 21.60
C LYS A 40 5.10 -21.78 21.58
N GLY A 41 5.15 -22.53 20.48
CA GLY A 41 4.36 -23.75 20.27
C GLY A 41 2.93 -23.50 19.80
N GLU A 42 2.55 -22.26 19.53
CA GLU A 42 1.28 -21.92 18.88
C GLU A 42 1.38 -22.06 17.36
N ILE A 43 0.26 -22.30 16.70
CA ILE A 43 0.16 -22.16 15.23
C ILE A 43 -0.26 -20.72 14.96
N LEU A 44 0.65 -19.93 14.39
CA LEU A 44 0.37 -18.54 14.00
C LEU A 44 -0.36 -18.48 12.67
N ASN A 45 -1.22 -17.49 12.51
CA ASN A 45 -1.94 -17.30 11.27
C ASN A 45 -1.09 -16.56 10.24
N LEU A 46 -0.87 -17.21 9.10
CA LEU A 46 -0.10 -16.70 7.98
C LEU A 46 -0.97 -16.44 6.73
N ILE A 47 -2.29 -16.61 6.84
CA ILE A 47 -3.22 -16.54 5.71
C ILE A 47 -3.19 -15.16 5.05
N GLY A 48 -3.15 -15.19 3.71
CA GLY A 48 -3.23 -14.00 2.87
C GLY A 48 -2.01 -13.10 2.97
N ASP A 49 -0.82 -13.65 3.21
CA ASP A 49 0.43 -12.87 3.31
C ASP A 49 0.32 -11.70 4.29
N LEU A 50 -0.27 -11.97 5.45
CA LEU A 50 -0.51 -10.97 6.50
C LEU A 50 -1.51 -9.84 6.10
N MET A 51 -2.39 -10.04 5.11
CA MET A 51 -3.31 -9.00 4.59
C MET A 51 -4.11 -8.24 5.66
N PHE A 52 -4.56 -8.90 6.73
CA PHE A 52 -5.35 -8.30 7.80
C PHE A 52 -4.52 -8.00 9.05
N SER A 53 -3.38 -7.35 8.85
CA SER A 53 -2.54 -6.92 9.96
C SER A 53 -2.16 -5.46 9.89
N ASP A 54 -1.62 -4.94 10.98
CA ASP A 54 -1.07 -3.60 11.14
C ASP A 54 -0.01 -3.59 12.25
N LEU A 55 0.80 -2.54 12.31
CA LEU A 55 1.88 -2.40 13.30
C LEU A 55 1.49 -1.43 14.39
N SER A 56 1.94 -1.65 15.63
CA SER A 56 1.85 -0.62 16.68
C SER A 56 2.44 0.71 16.18
N PRO A 57 1.97 1.86 16.72
CA PRO A 57 2.53 3.17 16.37
C PRO A 57 4.05 3.28 16.54
N ASP A 58 4.64 2.51 17.45
CA ASP A 58 6.08 2.44 17.70
C ASP A 58 6.82 1.35 16.89
N TYR A 59 6.12 0.64 16.00
CA TYR A 59 6.62 -0.42 15.12
C TYR A 59 7.20 -1.65 15.85
N LYS A 60 6.95 -1.82 17.15
CA LYS A 60 7.45 -2.96 17.92
C LYS A 60 6.53 -4.17 17.92
N SER A 61 5.25 -4.00 17.62
CA SER A 61 4.29 -5.10 17.64
C SER A 61 3.61 -5.24 16.29
N LEU A 62 3.46 -6.47 15.82
CA LEU A 62 2.59 -6.82 14.70
C LEU A 62 1.28 -7.36 15.27
N TYR A 63 0.18 -6.80 14.79
CA TYR A 63 -1.18 -7.21 15.12
C TYR A 63 -1.82 -7.83 13.88
N TYR A 64 -2.27 -9.08 13.95
CA TYR A 64 -2.94 -9.76 12.84
C TYR A 64 -4.30 -10.29 13.30
N ILE A 65 -5.40 -9.90 12.63
CA ILE A 65 -6.73 -10.42 12.93
C ILE A 65 -7.14 -11.51 11.94
N HIS A 66 -7.51 -12.68 12.44
CA HIS A 66 -8.06 -13.74 11.60
C HIS A 66 -9.53 -13.43 11.25
N PRO A 67 -9.87 -13.26 9.96
CA PRO A 67 -11.24 -12.86 9.57
C PRO A 67 -12.33 -13.91 9.81
N MET A 68 -11.96 -15.19 9.97
CA MET A 68 -12.90 -16.29 10.24
C MET A 68 -13.08 -16.55 11.72
N THR A 69 -11.98 -16.61 12.46
CA THR A 69 -12.01 -16.99 13.88
C THR A 69 -12.09 -15.77 14.80
N LEU A 70 -11.93 -14.56 14.27
CA LEU A 70 -11.94 -13.29 15.00
C LEU A 70 -10.90 -13.23 16.13
N ASN A 71 -9.79 -13.97 15.94
CA ASN A 71 -8.66 -13.97 16.84
C ASN A 71 -7.65 -12.93 16.37
N LEU A 72 -7.32 -12.01 17.27
CA LEU A 72 -6.21 -11.08 17.11
C LEU A 72 -4.95 -11.70 17.71
N GLU A 73 -3.95 -11.93 16.88
CA GLU A 73 -2.62 -12.38 17.28
C GLU A 73 -1.68 -11.19 17.40
N ILE A 74 -0.89 -11.17 18.48
CA ILE A 74 0.10 -10.11 18.74
C ILE A 74 1.48 -10.75 18.81
N VAL A 75 2.39 -10.21 18.01
CA VAL A 75 3.80 -10.62 17.93
C VAL A 75 4.69 -9.43 18.30
N ASP A 76 5.63 -9.65 19.21
CA ASP A 76 6.68 -8.69 19.57
C ASP A 76 7.81 -8.82 18.53
N LEU A 77 8.02 -7.77 17.74
CA LEU A 77 9.01 -7.71 16.66
C LEU A 77 10.42 -7.39 17.15
N ASP A 78 10.58 -6.90 18.39
CA ASP A 78 11.90 -6.67 19.00
C ASP A 78 12.47 -7.99 19.53
N LYS A 79 11.63 -8.76 20.21
CA LYS A 79 11.99 -10.09 20.74
C LYS A 79 11.78 -11.22 19.74
N LEU A 80 11.05 -10.96 18.66
CA LEU A 80 10.65 -11.95 17.67
C LEU A 80 9.90 -13.12 18.31
N GLU A 81 8.86 -12.82 19.08
CA GLU A 81 8.09 -13.85 19.78
C GLU A 81 6.58 -13.57 19.74
N PHE A 82 5.80 -14.63 19.70
CA PHE A 82 4.37 -14.56 19.99
C PHE A 82 4.14 -14.07 21.42
N VAL A 83 3.21 -13.14 21.58
CA VAL A 83 2.85 -12.54 22.87
C VAL A 83 1.57 -13.15 23.40
N LYS A 84 0.47 -13.01 22.65
CA LYS A 84 -0.86 -13.48 23.05
C LYS A 84 -1.84 -13.47 21.89
N ARG A 85 -2.97 -14.15 22.10
CA ARG A 85 -4.15 -14.13 21.24
C ARG A 85 -5.34 -13.55 22.01
N ILE A 86 -6.11 -12.68 21.36
CA ILE A 86 -7.33 -12.08 21.91
C ILE A 86 -8.51 -12.50 21.03
N GLN A 87 -9.52 -13.12 21.63
CA GLN A 87 -10.74 -13.52 20.94
C GLN A 87 -11.75 -12.35 20.95
N TYR A 88 -12.27 -11.98 19.78
CA TYR A 88 -13.40 -11.06 19.64
C TYR A 88 -14.69 -11.83 19.38
N ASP A 89 -15.80 -11.28 19.85
CA ASP A 89 -17.13 -11.83 19.59
C ASP A 89 -17.63 -11.39 18.21
N GLU A 90 -18.33 -12.27 17.50
CA GLU A 90 -19.00 -11.90 16.23
C GLU A 90 -20.21 -11.00 16.49
N GLU A 91 -21.00 -11.34 17.51
CA GLU A 91 -22.29 -10.72 17.83
C GLU A 91 -22.28 -10.00 19.19
N GLY A 92 -23.40 -9.36 19.53
CA GLY A 92 -23.58 -8.65 20.80
C GLY A 92 -23.07 -7.20 20.76
N PRO A 93 -23.12 -6.49 21.91
CA PRO A 93 -22.75 -5.07 21.98
C PRO A 93 -21.29 -4.83 21.59
N ASN A 94 -20.41 -5.79 21.87
CA ASN A 94 -18.98 -5.79 21.53
C ASN A 94 -18.66 -6.56 20.24
N GLY A 95 -19.67 -6.99 19.48
CA GLY A 95 -19.45 -7.77 18.28
C GLY A 95 -18.67 -6.99 17.20
N VAL A 96 -17.71 -7.65 16.56
CA VAL A 96 -16.95 -7.11 15.40
C VAL A 96 -17.62 -7.43 14.06
N GLY A 97 -18.66 -8.26 14.08
CA GLY A 97 -19.34 -8.77 12.89
C GLY A 97 -18.53 -9.84 12.15
N ARG A 98 -19.17 -10.42 11.14
CA ARG A 98 -18.60 -11.53 10.37
C ARG A 98 -17.65 -11.01 9.30
N PHE A 99 -16.50 -11.69 9.12
CA PHE A 99 -15.51 -11.34 8.09
C PHE A 99 -15.07 -9.87 8.14
N PRO A 100 -14.42 -9.41 9.24
CA PRO A 100 -13.81 -8.09 9.24
C PRO A 100 -12.76 -8.00 8.12
N MET A 101 -12.92 -7.02 7.24
CA MET A 101 -12.04 -6.77 6.10
C MET A 101 -11.20 -5.50 6.29
N GLN A 102 -11.54 -4.69 7.30
CA GLN A 102 -10.84 -3.45 7.64
C GLN A 102 -10.24 -3.62 9.02
N PHE A 103 -8.94 -3.35 9.14
CA PHE A 103 -8.18 -3.47 10.37
C PHE A 103 -7.14 -2.38 10.44
N GLN A 104 -7.01 -1.74 11.60
CA GLN A 104 -6.01 -0.70 11.84
C GLN A 104 -5.72 -0.60 13.33
N THR A 105 -4.45 -0.44 13.68
CA THR A 105 -4.03 -0.05 15.04
C THR A 105 -4.14 1.47 15.19
N LEU A 106 -4.75 1.93 16.28
CA LEU A 106 -4.93 3.36 16.54
C LEU A 106 -3.97 3.86 17.62
N SER A 107 -3.75 3.06 18.65
CA SER A 107 -2.85 3.30 19.77
C SER A 107 -2.31 1.96 20.29
N GLU A 108 -1.53 2.00 21.38
CA GLU A 108 -1.05 0.80 22.09
C GLU A 108 -2.18 -0.09 22.66
N ASP A 109 -3.38 0.47 22.83
CA ASP A 109 -4.51 -0.17 23.49
C ASP A 109 -5.82 -0.13 22.68
N GLN A 110 -5.84 0.52 21.53
CA GLN A 110 -7.02 0.65 20.67
C GLN A 110 -6.77 0.20 19.24
N ILE A 111 -7.74 -0.53 18.70
CA ILE A 111 -7.78 -0.98 17.31
C ILE A 111 -9.12 -0.63 16.68
N PHE A 112 -9.10 -0.34 15.39
CA PHE A 112 -10.28 -0.28 14.56
C PHE A 112 -10.48 -1.62 13.86
N ILE A 113 -11.70 -2.13 13.93
CA ILE A 113 -12.14 -3.30 13.18
C ILE A 113 -13.42 -2.93 12.43
N GLY A 114 -13.45 -3.21 11.13
CA GLY A 114 -14.60 -2.99 10.27
C GLY A 114 -14.94 -4.22 9.44
N SER A 115 -16.19 -4.68 9.59
CA SER A 115 -16.86 -5.64 8.73
C SER A 115 -18.00 -4.95 7.96
N PHE A 116 -18.66 -5.70 7.07
CA PHE A 116 -19.83 -5.21 6.36
C PHE A 116 -20.97 -4.78 7.30
N SER A 117 -21.17 -5.51 8.42
CA SER A 117 -22.29 -5.29 9.33
C SER A 117 -21.93 -4.47 10.57
N ASN A 118 -20.66 -4.42 10.97
CA ASN A 118 -20.25 -3.75 12.19
C ASN A 118 -18.89 -3.06 12.02
N LYS A 119 -18.77 -1.85 12.59
CA LYS A 119 -17.54 -1.07 12.58
C LYS A 119 -17.39 -0.39 13.92
N GLY A 120 -16.18 -0.43 14.47
CA GLY A 120 -15.93 0.19 15.76
C GLY A 120 -14.47 0.29 16.13
N VAL A 121 -14.23 1.03 17.19
CA VAL A 121 -12.97 1.02 17.92
C VAL A 121 -13.14 0.12 19.14
N PHE A 122 -12.15 -0.73 19.36
CA PHE A 122 -12.13 -1.73 20.41
C PHE A 122 -10.84 -1.63 21.20
N ASP A 123 -10.90 -1.99 22.48
CA ASP A 123 -9.71 -2.21 23.28
C ASP A 123 -9.11 -3.61 23.06
N LEU A 124 -7.94 -3.88 23.65
CA LEU A 124 -7.28 -5.18 23.64
C LEU A 124 -7.88 -6.22 24.62
N ASN A 125 -9.08 -5.96 25.17
CA ASN A 125 -9.89 -6.91 25.93
C ASN A 125 -11.18 -7.29 25.19
N GLY A 126 -11.36 -6.82 23.95
CA GLY A 126 -12.56 -7.10 23.16
C GLY A 126 -13.73 -6.16 23.45
N VAL A 127 -13.55 -5.09 24.23
CA VAL A 127 -14.62 -4.14 24.55
C VAL A 127 -14.69 -3.06 23.47
N LYS A 128 -15.89 -2.84 22.92
CA LYS A 128 -16.14 -1.76 21.96
C LYS A 128 -16.18 -0.42 22.69
N THR A 129 -15.18 0.42 22.47
CA THR A 129 -15.09 1.76 23.06
C THR A 129 -15.79 2.82 22.20
N LYS A 130 -15.96 2.55 20.90
CA LYS A 130 -16.67 3.43 19.98
C LYS A 130 -17.38 2.64 18.89
N ASN A 131 -18.65 2.97 18.65
CA ASN A 131 -19.37 2.51 17.46
C ASN A 131 -19.16 3.49 16.30
N ILE A 132 -18.94 2.97 15.10
CA ILE A 132 -18.81 3.75 13.87
C ILE A 132 -20.01 3.42 12.98
N ASP A 133 -21.05 4.27 13.06
CA ASP A 133 -22.24 4.13 12.21
C ASP A 133 -21.97 4.77 10.85
N LEU A 134 -21.62 3.93 9.87
CA LEU A 134 -21.34 4.34 8.50
C LEU A 134 -22.26 3.58 7.55
N LYS A 135 -23.07 4.36 6.81
CA LYS A 135 -23.86 3.90 5.68
C LYS A 135 -23.68 4.90 4.55
N LEU A 136 -23.10 4.46 3.44
CA LEU A 136 -22.70 5.35 2.35
C LEU A 136 -23.89 6.10 1.75
N GLU A 137 -25.08 5.50 1.74
CA GLU A 137 -26.31 6.10 1.21
C GLU A 137 -26.87 7.23 2.10
N GLU A 138 -26.49 7.26 3.37
CA GLU A 138 -26.89 8.32 4.31
C GLU A 138 -25.92 9.52 4.27
N LEU A 139 -24.79 9.41 3.57
CA LEU A 139 -23.82 10.49 3.48
C LEU A 139 -24.25 11.54 2.45
N GLY A 140 -24.26 12.80 2.88
CA GLY A 140 -24.28 13.95 1.98
C GLY A 140 -22.88 14.30 1.47
N GLY A 141 -22.78 15.32 0.61
CA GLY A 141 -21.48 15.88 0.19
C GLY A 141 -21.32 16.01 -1.32
N ASP A 142 -20.07 15.88 -1.77
CA ASP A 142 -19.65 16.27 -3.13
C ASP A 142 -20.08 15.28 -4.22
N LYS A 143 -20.48 14.06 -3.83
CA LYS A 143 -20.84 12.96 -4.74
C LYS A 143 -22.00 12.16 -4.18
N VAL A 144 -22.84 11.67 -5.09
CA VAL A 144 -23.83 10.63 -4.78
C VAL A 144 -23.12 9.28 -4.71
N LEU A 145 -23.16 8.65 -3.54
CA LEU A 145 -22.44 7.40 -3.28
C LEU A 145 -23.24 6.14 -3.59
N SER A 146 -24.43 6.27 -4.20
CA SER A 146 -25.24 5.13 -4.60
C SER A 146 -24.48 4.19 -5.56
N GLY A 147 -24.42 2.92 -5.18
CA GLY A 147 -23.73 1.84 -5.90
C GLY A 147 -22.26 1.67 -5.56
N TYR A 148 -21.66 2.57 -4.77
CA TYR A 148 -20.30 2.37 -4.26
C TYR A 148 -20.30 1.44 -3.06
N ASN A 149 -19.20 0.71 -2.90
CA ASN A 149 -18.92 -0.12 -1.74
C ASN A 149 -17.66 0.36 -1.04
N GLU A 150 -17.57 0.05 0.25
CA GLU A 150 -16.37 0.30 1.04
C GLU A 150 -15.30 -0.71 0.65
N ARG A 151 -14.20 -0.23 0.06
CA ARG A 151 -13.04 -1.06 -0.23
C ARG A 151 -12.06 -1.06 0.93
N ALA A 152 -11.69 0.13 1.40
CA ALA A 152 -10.82 0.31 2.56
C ALA A 152 -11.25 1.54 3.36
N LEU A 153 -11.23 1.41 4.68
CA LEU A 153 -11.44 2.50 5.62
C LEU A 153 -10.25 2.58 6.57
N LEU A 154 -9.77 3.79 6.82
CA LEU A 154 -8.77 4.08 7.84
C LEU A 154 -9.28 5.21 8.71
N VAL A 155 -9.31 4.98 10.02
CA VAL A 155 -9.59 5.99 11.02
C VAL A 155 -8.49 7.05 10.98
N ASN A 156 -8.92 8.32 10.91
CA ASN A 156 -8.00 9.44 10.98
C ASN A 156 -7.38 9.47 12.39
N PRO A 157 -6.04 9.42 12.50
CA PRO A 157 -5.36 9.37 13.80
C PRO A 157 -5.57 10.64 14.64
N ASN A 158 -5.91 11.77 14.01
CA ASN A 158 -6.13 13.05 14.69
C ASN A 158 -7.61 13.25 15.09
N ASP A 159 -8.53 12.49 14.51
CA ASP A 159 -9.97 12.58 14.79
C ASP A 159 -10.67 11.27 14.44
N GLN A 160 -11.03 10.49 15.47
CA GLN A 160 -11.70 9.20 15.25
C GLN A 160 -13.11 9.32 14.67
N ASN A 161 -13.71 10.52 14.56
CA ASN A 161 -14.98 10.72 13.84
C ASN A 161 -14.78 10.86 12.33
N LYS A 162 -13.53 10.90 11.87
CA LYS A 162 -13.18 11.00 10.46
C LYS A 162 -12.54 9.71 9.98
N LEU A 163 -12.95 9.27 8.80
CA LEU A 163 -12.40 8.08 8.13
C LEU A 163 -11.93 8.45 6.74
N PHE A 164 -10.70 8.10 6.40
CA PHE A 164 -10.30 8.05 5.01
C PHE A 164 -10.95 6.83 4.37
N ALA A 165 -11.66 7.07 3.27
CA ALA A 165 -12.43 6.05 2.59
C ALA A 165 -11.94 5.90 1.15
N LEU A 166 -11.56 4.66 0.81
CA LEU A 166 -11.40 4.21 -0.55
C LEU A 166 -12.65 3.42 -0.91
N LEU A 167 -13.41 3.94 -1.88
CA LEU A 167 -14.68 3.37 -2.33
C LEU A 167 -14.52 2.85 -3.74
N ASN A 168 -15.13 1.72 -4.05
CA ASN A 168 -15.08 1.13 -5.39
C ASN A 168 -16.49 0.79 -5.89
N GLU A 169 -16.60 0.56 -7.19
CA GLU A 169 -17.82 0.14 -7.85
C GLU A 169 -17.50 -1.02 -8.79
N TRP A 170 -18.37 -2.03 -8.81
CA TRP A 170 -18.10 -3.31 -9.47
C TRP A 170 -18.07 -3.17 -11.00
N ALA A 171 -18.88 -2.31 -11.60
CA ALA A 171 -19.08 -2.25 -13.05
C ALA A 171 -18.17 -1.22 -13.74
N GLU A 172 -18.55 0.05 -13.75
CA GLU A 172 -18.01 1.05 -14.69
C GLU A 172 -17.41 2.27 -13.99
N LYS A 173 -17.83 2.58 -12.76
CA LYS A 173 -17.40 3.83 -12.13
C LYS A 173 -15.94 3.72 -11.66
N PRO A 174 -15.15 4.80 -11.76
CA PRO A 174 -13.83 4.86 -11.15
C PRO A 174 -13.96 4.82 -9.62
N SER A 175 -12.94 4.30 -8.95
CA SER A 175 -12.88 4.34 -7.49
C SER A 175 -12.83 5.78 -6.97
N LEU A 176 -13.42 6.01 -5.81
CA LEU A 176 -13.37 7.30 -5.12
C LEU A 176 -12.44 7.21 -3.92
N PHE A 177 -11.73 8.30 -3.67
CA PHE A 177 -10.97 8.48 -2.44
C PHE A 177 -11.44 9.75 -1.75
N GLY A 178 -11.61 9.71 -0.45
CA GLY A 178 -12.14 10.86 0.27
C GLY A 178 -12.10 10.72 1.77
N LEU A 179 -12.69 11.70 2.43
CA LEU A 179 -12.82 11.79 3.88
C LEU A 179 -14.29 11.74 4.25
N VAL A 180 -14.65 10.75 5.06
CA VAL A 180 -15.97 10.62 5.67
C VAL A 180 -15.93 11.29 7.05
N ASP A 181 -16.89 12.15 7.34
CA ASP A 181 -17.19 12.61 8.69
C ASP A 181 -18.42 11.85 9.20
N THR A 182 -18.21 10.94 10.14
CA THR A 182 -19.27 10.07 10.66
C THR A 182 -20.25 10.82 11.57
N GLN A 183 -19.84 11.96 12.12
CA GLN A 183 -20.70 12.77 12.99
C GLN A 183 -21.62 13.66 12.15
N ASN A 184 -21.07 14.35 11.15
CA ASN A 184 -21.82 15.23 10.26
C ASN A 184 -22.49 14.49 9.10
N LYS A 185 -22.19 13.19 8.92
CA LYS A 185 -22.68 12.34 7.82
C LYS A 185 -22.36 12.95 6.45
N THR A 186 -21.10 13.33 6.25
CA THR A 186 -20.63 13.90 4.99
C THR A 186 -19.48 13.11 4.40
N PHE A 187 -19.37 13.16 3.07
CA PHE A 187 -18.24 12.67 2.31
C PHE A 187 -17.63 13.80 1.49
N GLN A 188 -16.36 14.10 1.76
CA GLN A 188 -15.54 14.99 0.95
C GLN A 188 -14.76 14.16 -0.06
N ASN A 189 -14.98 14.41 -1.35
CA ASN A 189 -14.32 13.66 -2.40
C ASN A 189 -12.99 14.31 -2.79
N PHE A 190 -11.89 13.58 -2.69
CA PHE A 190 -10.59 14.00 -3.20
C PHE A 190 -10.43 13.57 -4.65
N LEU A 191 -10.25 14.53 -5.55
CA LEU A 191 -10.09 14.25 -6.98
C LEU A 191 -8.72 13.62 -7.24
N ILE A 192 -8.71 12.49 -7.96
CA ILE A 192 -7.51 11.74 -8.34
C ILE A 192 -7.36 11.58 -9.87
N PRO A 193 -7.45 12.68 -10.66
CA PRO A 193 -7.51 12.59 -12.13
C PRO A 193 -6.29 11.94 -12.77
N GLU A 194 -5.11 12.02 -12.14
CA GLU A 194 -3.90 11.37 -12.65
C GLU A 194 -3.97 9.84 -12.56
N PHE A 195 -4.99 9.29 -11.89
CA PHE A 195 -5.30 7.85 -11.86
C PHE A 195 -6.42 7.45 -12.82
N ASP A 196 -6.93 8.35 -13.68
CA ASP A 196 -7.99 8.02 -14.64
C ASP A 196 -7.58 6.88 -15.61
N TYR A 197 -6.28 6.74 -15.88
CA TYR A 197 -5.73 5.66 -16.70
C TYR A 197 -5.98 4.25 -16.12
N LEU A 198 -6.27 4.13 -14.82
CA LEU A 198 -6.55 2.83 -14.20
C LEU A 198 -7.78 2.14 -14.81
N THR A 199 -8.69 2.91 -15.41
CA THR A 199 -9.85 2.37 -16.12
C THR A 199 -9.49 1.53 -17.35
N GLU A 200 -8.33 1.81 -17.99
CA GLU A 200 -7.79 1.00 -19.09
C GLU A 200 -7.35 -0.40 -18.64
N PHE A 201 -7.19 -0.59 -17.33
CA PHE A 201 -6.77 -1.84 -16.70
C PHE A 201 -7.92 -2.51 -15.92
N LYS A 202 -9.17 -2.15 -16.22
CA LYS A 202 -10.37 -2.82 -15.71
C LYS A 202 -10.87 -3.84 -16.73
N MET A 203 -11.16 -5.05 -16.27
CA MET A 203 -11.67 -6.15 -17.10
C MET A 203 -12.77 -6.90 -16.34
N VAL A 204 -13.88 -7.18 -17.01
CA VAL A 204 -14.99 -7.97 -16.47
C VAL A 204 -15.02 -9.33 -17.17
N PHE A 205 -15.01 -10.41 -16.40
CA PHE A 205 -15.40 -11.72 -16.92
C PHE A 205 -16.92 -11.81 -16.90
N SER A 206 -17.54 -11.97 -18.07
CA SER A 206 -18.98 -12.08 -18.24
C SER A 206 -19.35 -13.41 -18.91
N ASP A 207 -20.18 -14.22 -18.26
CA ASP A 207 -20.64 -15.50 -18.79
C ASP A 207 -22.13 -15.41 -19.13
N GLY A 208 -22.46 -15.50 -20.42
CA GLY A 208 -23.83 -15.33 -20.92
C GLY A 208 -24.41 -13.94 -20.65
N GLY A 209 -23.56 -12.91 -20.63
CA GLY A 209 -23.95 -11.52 -20.34
C GLY A 209 -24.06 -11.17 -18.84
N ASN A 210 -23.75 -12.12 -17.95
CA ASN A 210 -23.74 -11.88 -16.50
C ASN A 210 -22.31 -11.70 -15.98
N PRO A 211 -21.96 -10.57 -15.34
CA PRO A 211 -20.68 -10.40 -14.67
C PRO A 211 -20.44 -11.49 -13.62
N ARG A 212 -19.28 -12.15 -13.70
CA ARG A 212 -18.85 -13.22 -12.79
C ARG A 212 -17.65 -12.83 -11.95
N ALA A 213 -16.74 -12.05 -12.53
CA ALA A 213 -15.55 -11.54 -11.84
C ALA A 213 -15.13 -10.20 -12.44
N VAL A 214 -14.44 -9.39 -11.63
CA VAL A 214 -13.91 -8.09 -12.03
C VAL A 214 -12.44 -8.02 -11.63
N LEU A 215 -11.63 -7.56 -12.57
CA LEU A 215 -10.27 -7.12 -12.36
C LEU A 215 -10.26 -5.60 -12.53
N GLY A 216 -9.50 -4.85 -11.72
CA GLY A 216 -9.51 -3.39 -11.84
C GLY A 216 -9.28 -2.62 -10.55
N ASP A 217 -9.17 -3.31 -9.42
CA ASP A 217 -9.08 -2.66 -8.12
C ASP A 217 -7.62 -2.50 -7.67
N TRP A 218 -6.94 -1.53 -8.29
CA TRP A 218 -5.48 -1.42 -8.22
C TRP A 218 -4.95 -0.46 -7.17
N LEU A 219 -5.83 0.36 -6.58
CA LEU A 219 -5.45 1.36 -5.59
C LEU A 219 -5.02 0.71 -4.27
N GLU A 220 -4.05 1.28 -3.59
CA GLU A 220 -3.59 0.82 -2.28
C GLU A 220 -3.39 2.02 -1.38
N LEU A 221 -3.89 1.93 -0.15
CA LEU A 221 -3.88 3.02 0.82
C LEU A 221 -3.01 2.61 2.00
N VAL A 222 -1.92 3.34 2.25
CA VAL A 222 -0.99 3.07 3.34
C VAL A 222 -0.75 4.31 4.18
N LYS A 223 -0.78 4.16 5.51
CA LYS A 223 -0.31 5.19 6.43
C LYS A 223 1.21 5.06 6.56
N SER A 224 1.92 6.17 6.39
CA SER A 224 3.36 6.25 6.57
C SER A 224 3.69 7.53 7.33
N LYS A 225 4.07 7.40 8.61
CA LYS A 225 4.26 8.52 9.54
C LYS A 225 3.01 9.41 9.59
N ASN A 226 3.16 10.70 9.28
CA ASN A 226 2.10 11.70 9.28
C ASN A 226 1.50 11.94 7.88
N LYS A 227 1.66 10.95 7.01
CA LYS A 227 1.13 10.97 5.64
C LYS A 227 0.29 9.73 5.41
N LEU A 228 -0.74 9.91 4.61
CA LEU A 228 -1.52 8.84 4.05
C LEU A 228 -1.28 8.82 2.55
N ILE A 229 -0.79 7.70 2.04
CA ILE A 229 -0.32 7.56 0.66
C ILE A 229 -1.28 6.66 -0.07
N LEU A 230 -1.95 7.21 -1.09
CA LEU A 230 -2.74 6.49 -2.06
C LEU A 230 -1.86 6.20 -3.27
N SER A 231 -1.56 4.93 -3.48
CA SER A 231 -0.73 4.41 -4.57
C SER A 231 -1.54 3.45 -5.43
N ASN A 232 -0.94 2.89 -6.48
CA ASN A 232 -1.55 1.84 -7.27
C ASN A 232 -0.51 0.88 -7.87
N LYS A 233 -0.96 -0.30 -8.30
CA LYS A 233 -0.09 -1.35 -8.87
C LYS A 233 0.28 -1.15 -10.34
N ILE A 234 -0.40 -0.26 -11.06
CA ILE A 234 -0.30 -0.09 -12.52
C ILE A 234 0.77 0.93 -12.90
N GLY A 235 0.94 2.00 -12.11
CA GLY A 235 1.89 3.06 -12.40
C GLY A 235 2.52 3.69 -11.16
N SER A 236 3.53 4.52 -11.41
CA SER A 236 4.39 5.06 -10.38
C SER A 236 3.78 6.24 -9.63
N ASP A 237 2.79 6.92 -10.18
CA ASP A 237 2.17 8.09 -9.57
C ASP A 237 1.58 7.81 -8.18
N LEU A 238 1.62 8.82 -7.32
CA LEU A 238 1.14 8.77 -5.94
C LEU A 238 0.26 9.97 -5.67
N TYR A 239 -0.73 9.77 -4.81
CA TYR A 239 -1.42 10.85 -4.12
C TYR A 239 -1.10 10.77 -2.63
N VAL A 240 -0.86 11.92 -2.02
CA VAL A 240 -0.43 12.01 -0.62
C VAL A 240 -1.33 12.98 0.11
N TYR A 241 -1.98 12.50 1.15
CA TYR A 241 -2.66 13.33 2.13
C TYR A 241 -1.73 13.56 3.31
N ASP A 242 -1.37 14.81 3.56
CA ASP A 242 -0.56 15.21 4.70
C ASP A 242 -1.48 15.52 5.89
N LEU A 243 -1.35 14.74 6.97
CA LEU A 243 -2.25 14.81 8.12
C LEU A 243 -2.03 16.06 8.99
N GLU A 244 -0.88 16.72 8.83
CA GLU A 244 -0.48 17.92 9.57
C GLU A 244 -1.07 19.18 8.93
N THR A 245 -0.97 19.26 7.61
CA THR A 245 -1.42 20.41 6.80
C THR A 245 -2.82 20.22 6.22
N GLU A 246 -3.40 19.01 6.36
CA GLU A 246 -4.65 18.58 5.74
C GLU A 246 -4.68 18.79 4.21
N SER A 247 -3.50 18.71 3.58
CA SER A 247 -3.33 18.93 2.14
C SER A 247 -3.30 17.61 1.37
N PHE A 248 -3.85 17.62 0.17
CA PHE A 248 -3.87 16.47 -0.74
C PHE A 248 -3.14 16.79 -2.04
N THR A 249 -2.02 16.13 -2.30
CA THR A 249 -1.12 16.46 -3.40
C THR A 249 -0.81 15.24 -4.27
N HIS A 250 -0.72 15.46 -5.57
CA HIS A 250 -0.19 14.49 -6.52
C HIS A 250 1.34 14.57 -6.57
N HIS A 251 1.98 13.41 -6.66
CA HIS A 251 3.43 13.27 -6.81
C HIS A 251 3.74 12.35 -8.00
N LEU A 252 4.55 12.87 -8.92
CA LEU A 252 5.10 12.11 -10.03
C LEU A 252 6.37 11.38 -9.56
N ALA A 253 6.22 10.18 -9.02
CA ALA A 253 7.34 9.35 -8.58
C ALA A 253 8.00 8.61 -9.76
N LYS A 254 8.44 9.35 -10.78
CA LYS A 254 8.95 8.81 -12.04
C LYS A 254 10.23 7.97 -11.81
N PRO A 255 10.23 6.69 -12.19
CA PRO A 255 11.43 5.87 -12.21
C PRO A 255 12.55 6.46 -13.12
N LEU A 256 13.82 6.25 -12.75
CA LEU A 256 14.99 6.71 -13.48
C LEU A 256 15.20 5.94 -14.80
N VAL A 257 15.06 4.62 -14.76
CA VAL A 257 15.30 3.70 -15.89
C VAL A 257 14.07 2.85 -16.19
N LEU A 258 13.40 2.35 -15.15
CA LEU A 258 12.24 1.49 -15.33
C LEU A 258 11.06 2.23 -16.00
N PRO A 259 10.13 1.52 -16.65
CA PRO A 259 8.87 2.13 -17.09
C PRO A 259 8.10 2.72 -15.90
N SER A 260 7.41 3.84 -16.11
CA SER A 260 6.59 4.46 -15.06
C SER A 260 5.19 3.85 -14.94
N LYS A 261 4.81 2.94 -15.85
CA LYS A 261 3.51 2.27 -15.88
C LYS A 261 3.53 0.99 -16.70
N LYS A 262 2.56 0.12 -16.45
CA LYS A 262 2.25 -1.03 -17.30
C LYS A 262 1.99 -0.60 -18.74
N SER A 263 2.42 -1.45 -19.65
CA SER A 263 2.32 -1.30 -21.10
C SER A 263 1.38 -2.32 -21.75
N VAL A 264 1.10 -3.43 -21.06
CA VAL A 264 0.17 -4.46 -21.51
C VAL A 264 -1.24 -3.90 -21.68
N LYS A 265 -1.91 -4.35 -22.75
CA LYS A 265 -3.29 -4.00 -23.03
C LYS A 265 -4.19 -5.18 -22.69
N ILE A 266 -5.32 -4.88 -22.09
CA ILE A 266 -6.35 -5.87 -21.78
C ILE A 266 -7.69 -5.44 -22.38
N PRO A 267 -8.58 -6.38 -22.72
CA PRO A 267 -9.95 -6.06 -23.07
C PRO A 267 -10.73 -5.62 -21.82
N SER A 268 -11.78 -4.82 -22.02
CA SER A 268 -12.69 -4.44 -20.93
C SER A 268 -13.63 -5.58 -20.52
N VAL A 269 -13.89 -6.55 -21.41
CA VAL A 269 -14.75 -7.72 -21.16
C VAL A 269 -14.15 -8.96 -21.81
N VAL A 270 -14.25 -10.09 -21.13
CA VAL A 270 -13.95 -11.44 -21.65
C VAL A 270 -15.09 -12.40 -21.35
N GLU A 271 -15.26 -13.42 -22.17
CA GLU A 271 -16.39 -14.35 -22.07
C GLU A 271 -16.04 -15.69 -21.40
N THR A 272 -14.75 -15.90 -21.09
CA THR A 272 -14.28 -17.13 -20.46
C THR A 272 -13.36 -16.85 -19.27
N MET A 273 -13.39 -17.74 -18.26
CA MET A 273 -12.48 -17.68 -17.12
C MET A 273 -11.03 -17.92 -17.52
N GLU A 274 -10.81 -18.67 -18.61
CA GLU A 274 -9.48 -18.92 -19.16
C GLU A 274 -8.84 -17.63 -19.70
N GLU A 275 -9.55 -16.89 -20.55
CA GLU A 275 -9.10 -15.58 -21.04
C GLU A 275 -8.87 -14.60 -19.88
N PHE A 276 -9.82 -14.54 -18.93
CA PHE A 276 -9.69 -13.69 -17.74
C PHE A 276 -8.39 -13.98 -16.97
N SER A 277 -8.08 -15.25 -16.77
CA SER A 277 -6.88 -15.69 -16.07
C SER A 277 -5.61 -15.36 -16.85
N ILE A 278 -5.61 -15.50 -18.19
CA ILE A 278 -4.49 -15.15 -19.06
C ILE A 278 -4.19 -13.65 -18.97
N TYR A 279 -5.20 -12.78 -19.11
CA TYR A 279 -4.99 -11.33 -19.03
C TYR A 279 -4.55 -10.88 -17.63
N ASN A 280 -5.15 -11.43 -16.57
CA ASN A 280 -4.72 -11.15 -15.20
C ASN A 280 -3.25 -11.54 -14.98
N ARG A 281 -2.81 -12.67 -15.56
CA ARG A 281 -1.40 -13.08 -15.50
C ARG A 281 -0.50 -12.14 -16.27
N ASN A 282 -0.83 -11.82 -17.52
CA ASN A 282 -0.02 -10.92 -18.36
C ASN A 282 0.13 -9.54 -17.69
N LEU A 283 -0.91 -9.08 -16.97
CA LEU A 283 -0.81 -7.90 -16.11
C LEU A 283 0.22 -8.10 -15.02
N GLY A 284 0.20 -9.20 -14.30
CA GLY A 284 1.19 -9.51 -13.26
C GLY A 284 2.63 -9.63 -13.79
N GLU A 285 2.82 -10.09 -15.03
CA GLU A 285 4.14 -10.22 -15.67
C GLU A 285 4.71 -8.88 -16.15
N ASP A 286 3.85 -7.87 -16.35
CA ASP A 286 4.26 -6.48 -16.57
C ASP A 286 4.61 -5.79 -15.24
N ILE A 287 5.21 -4.60 -15.28
CA ILE A 287 5.72 -3.86 -14.12
C ILE A 287 4.65 -3.64 -13.04
N ASN A 288 4.92 -4.04 -11.80
CA ASN A 288 4.03 -3.84 -10.65
C ASN A 288 4.69 -2.94 -9.62
N PHE A 289 3.95 -1.98 -9.09
CA PHE A 289 4.43 -1.10 -8.03
C PHE A 289 3.79 -1.46 -6.68
N SER A 290 4.58 -1.52 -5.62
CA SER A 290 4.06 -1.60 -4.24
C SER A 290 3.77 -0.20 -3.69
N PRO A 291 3.13 -0.09 -2.51
CA PRO A 291 3.11 1.15 -1.75
C PRO A 291 4.53 1.51 -1.26
N PRO A 292 4.83 2.81 -1.08
CA PRO A 292 6.10 3.25 -0.50
C PRO A 292 6.07 3.26 1.04
N HIS A 293 7.19 2.92 1.66
CA HIS A 293 7.35 2.89 3.11
C HIS A 293 8.54 3.73 3.58
N TRP A 294 8.32 4.56 4.60
CA TRP A 294 9.31 5.53 5.09
C TRP A 294 10.35 4.92 6.03
N ASP A 295 11.63 5.22 5.78
CA ASP A 295 12.74 4.98 6.69
C ASP A 295 13.12 6.28 7.43
N GLU A 296 12.78 6.36 8.71
CA GLU A 296 13.12 7.50 9.57
C GLU A 296 14.63 7.70 9.74
N ASN A 297 15.44 6.64 9.70
CA ASN A 297 16.88 6.76 9.90
C ASN A 297 17.58 7.34 8.67
N LYS A 298 17.08 7.05 7.47
CA LYS A 298 17.66 7.53 6.21
C LYS A 298 16.91 8.70 5.59
N GLN A 299 15.70 9.01 6.08
CA GLN A 299 14.81 10.02 5.52
C GLN A 299 14.49 9.76 4.04
N LEU A 300 14.21 8.49 3.72
CA LEU A 300 13.90 8.01 2.37
C LEU A 300 12.67 7.09 2.41
N TYR A 301 11.90 7.06 1.33
CA TYR A 301 10.93 6.00 1.09
C TYR A 301 11.56 4.85 0.31
N TYR A 302 11.17 3.64 0.67
CA TYR A 302 11.46 2.41 -0.06
C TYR A 302 10.20 1.94 -0.76
N ARG A 303 10.32 1.62 -2.04
CA ARG A 303 9.21 1.09 -2.82
C ARG A 303 9.71 -0.04 -3.71
N PHE A 304 9.06 -1.19 -3.61
CA PHE A 304 9.36 -2.26 -4.55
C PHE A 304 8.68 -2.03 -5.89
N VAL A 305 9.39 -2.45 -6.92
CA VAL A 305 8.87 -2.60 -8.27
C VAL A 305 9.22 -4.01 -8.73
N HIS A 306 8.29 -4.75 -9.33
CA HIS A 306 8.57 -6.13 -9.72
C HIS A 306 7.81 -6.57 -10.96
N TYR A 307 8.38 -7.57 -11.63
CA TYR A 307 7.77 -8.31 -12.73
C TYR A 307 7.60 -9.75 -12.28
N ASN A 308 6.35 -10.25 -12.24
CA ASN A 308 6.15 -11.66 -11.92
C ASN A 308 6.70 -12.51 -13.07
N ARG A 309 7.23 -13.69 -12.72
CA ARG A 309 7.61 -14.71 -13.68
C ARG A 309 6.70 -15.90 -13.46
N ASN A 310 6.22 -16.47 -14.55
CA ASN A 310 5.43 -17.70 -14.54
C ASN A 310 6.05 -18.69 -15.52
N GLN A 311 5.88 -19.97 -15.21
CA GLN A 311 6.32 -21.08 -16.05
C GLN A 311 5.20 -22.10 -16.19
N GLU A 312 5.19 -22.84 -17.29
CA GLU A 312 4.23 -23.92 -17.50
C GLU A 312 4.83 -25.27 -17.06
N ILE A 313 4.17 -25.94 -16.13
CA ILE A 313 4.54 -27.26 -15.60
C ILE A 313 3.32 -28.17 -15.73
N ASP A 314 3.45 -29.28 -16.46
CA ASP A 314 2.37 -30.26 -16.70
C ASP A 314 1.06 -29.63 -17.23
N GLY A 315 1.17 -28.66 -18.14
CA GLY A 315 0.02 -27.91 -18.67
C GLY A 315 -0.62 -26.95 -17.67
N LYS A 316 0.00 -26.74 -16.50
CA LYS A 316 -0.41 -25.78 -15.48
C LYS A 316 0.61 -24.67 -15.37
N LEU A 317 0.15 -23.44 -15.58
CA LEU A 317 0.97 -22.27 -15.31
C LEU A 317 1.13 -22.05 -13.81
N THR A 318 2.37 -21.98 -13.37
CA THR A 318 2.81 -21.89 -11.97
C THR A 318 3.76 -20.69 -11.82
N SER A 319 3.73 -20.00 -10.68
CA SER A 319 4.68 -18.91 -10.42
C SER A 319 6.12 -19.43 -10.40
N ASP A 320 7.03 -18.69 -11.03
CA ASP A 320 8.48 -18.92 -11.09
C ASP A 320 9.27 -17.79 -10.39
N GLY A 321 8.63 -17.14 -9.43
CA GLY A 321 9.17 -15.99 -8.71
C GLY A 321 8.96 -14.67 -9.44
N ALA A 322 9.89 -13.72 -9.25
CA ALA A 322 9.81 -12.38 -9.81
C ALA A 322 11.20 -11.78 -10.05
N GLU A 323 11.29 -10.85 -11.00
CA GLU A 323 12.38 -9.88 -11.05
C GLU A 323 11.99 -8.68 -10.17
N VAL A 324 12.81 -8.34 -9.18
CA VAL A 324 12.47 -7.32 -8.18
C VAL A 324 13.50 -6.20 -8.21
N HIS A 325 13.01 -4.97 -8.22
CA HIS A 325 13.76 -3.73 -8.12
C HIS A 325 13.33 -2.97 -6.88
N LEU A 326 14.24 -2.21 -6.31
CA LEU A 326 13.99 -1.30 -5.20
C LEU A 326 14.21 0.15 -5.66
N LEU A 327 13.17 0.96 -5.49
CA LEU A 327 13.24 2.41 -5.65
C LEU A 327 13.49 3.05 -4.29
N LEU A 328 14.45 3.98 -4.25
CA LEU A 328 14.61 4.93 -3.15
C LEU A 328 14.04 6.26 -3.58
N MET A 329 13.19 6.86 -2.76
CA MET A 329 12.65 8.19 -3.00
C MET A 329 12.96 9.12 -1.83
N ASP A 330 13.18 10.40 -2.12
CA ASP A 330 13.28 11.41 -1.07
C ASP A 330 11.93 11.70 -0.41
N LYS A 331 11.94 12.60 0.58
CA LYS A 331 10.75 13.04 1.32
C LYS A 331 9.65 13.66 0.44
N ASP A 332 10.00 14.11 -0.76
CA ASP A 332 9.11 14.77 -1.72
C ASP A 332 8.64 13.78 -2.81
N PHE A 333 8.95 12.49 -2.63
CA PHE A 333 8.62 11.37 -3.52
C PHE A 333 9.35 11.40 -4.88
N THR A 334 10.47 12.12 -4.96
CA THR A 334 11.36 12.06 -6.13
C THR A 334 12.22 10.80 -6.05
N VAL A 335 12.23 9.99 -7.10
CA VAL A 335 13.10 8.80 -7.17
C VAL A 335 14.56 9.24 -7.28
N VAL A 336 15.38 8.82 -6.33
CA VAL A 336 16.81 9.17 -6.24
C VAL A 336 17.73 7.98 -6.55
N SER A 337 17.22 6.75 -6.48
CA SER A 337 17.99 5.53 -6.80
C SER A 337 17.07 4.40 -7.22
N GLU A 338 17.56 3.54 -8.12
CA GLU A 338 16.92 2.29 -8.53
C GLU A 338 17.95 1.17 -8.50
N THR A 339 17.57 0.00 -8.01
CA THR A 339 18.50 -1.13 -7.92
C THR A 339 17.78 -2.45 -8.13
N LEU A 340 18.30 -3.28 -9.03
CA LEU A 340 17.88 -4.68 -9.17
C LEU A 340 18.31 -5.46 -7.93
N MET A 341 17.38 -6.23 -7.39
CA MET A 341 17.58 -7.05 -6.20
C MET A 341 18.02 -8.46 -6.60
N GLU A 342 19.29 -8.63 -6.97
CA GLU A 342 19.81 -9.90 -7.54
C GLU A 342 19.56 -11.14 -6.66
N ASN A 343 19.53 -10.97 -5.33
CA ASN A 343 19.33 -12.06 -4.36
C ASN A 343 17.91 -12.11 -3.77
N TYR A 344 16.94 -11.45 -4.41
CA TYR A 344 15.54 -11.48 -4.00
C TYR A 344 14.64 -11.64 -5.22
N SER A 345 14.24 -12.89 -5.50
CA SER A 345 13.54 -13.27 -6.73
C SER A 345 12.09 -13.71 -6.51
N LYS A 346 11.43 -13.15 -5.50
CA LYS A 346 10.02 -13.44 -5.15
C LYS A 346 9.22 -12.15 -5.19
N ALA A 347 7.98 -12.22 -5.68
CA ALA A 347 7.07 -11.09 -5.60
C ALA A 347 7.02 -10.58 -4.13
N PRO A 348 7.28 -9.28 -3.88
CA PRO A 348 7.23 -8.73 -2.54
C PRO A 348 5.87 -8.98 -1.88
N SER A 349 5.89 -9.64 -0.74
CA SER A 349 4.74 -9.81 0.15
C SER A 349 4.51 -8.53 0.97
N ARG A 350 3.64 -8.60 2.00
CA ARG A 350 3.48 -7.50 2.96
C ARG A 350 4.83 -7.14 3.59
N HIS A 351 5.13 -5.84 3.58
CA HIS A 351 6.40 -5.32 4.07
C HIS A 351 6.22 -3.97 4.76
N PHE A 352 7.22 -3.60 5.55
CA PHE A 352 7.26 -2.36 6.30
C PHE A 352 8.71 -2.01 6.66
N VAL A 353 8.93 -0.78 7.11
CA VAL A 353 10.26 -0.35 7.59
C VAL A 353 10.28 -0.34 9.10
N LYS A 354 11.31 -0.98 9.68
CA LYS A 354 11.59 -1.00 11.11
C LYS A 354 13.11 -1.00 11.33
N ASP A 355 13.59 -0.18 12.26
CA ASP A 355 15.01 -0.03 12.61
C ASP A 355 15.95 0.28 11.43
N GLY A 356 15.45 1.06 10.45
CA GLY A 356 16.18 1.40 9.23
C GLY A 356 16.43 0.24 8.27
N MET A 357 15.65 -0.83 8.40
CA MET A 357 15.62 -1.98 7.50
C MET A 357 14.22 -2.16 6.94
N LEU A 358 14.14 -2.66 5.72
CA LEU A 358 12.87 -3.07 5.13
C LEU A 358 12.61 -4.54 5.49
N TRP A 359 11.53 -4.81 6.21
CA TRP A 359 11.10 -6.12 6.64
C TRP A 359 10.03 -6.63 5.69
N VAL A 360 10.24 -7.80 5.10
CA VAL A 360 9.35 -8.44 4.14
C VAL A 360 8.91 -9.77 4.71
N PHE A 361 7.60 -9.98 4.83
CA PHE A 361 7.06 -11.22 5.36
C PHE A 361 7.45 -12.42 4.51
N GLU A 362 7.84 -13.52 5.15
CA GLU A 362 8.10 -14.79 4.50
C GLU A 362 7.52 -15.92 5.33
N ASN A 363 6.64 -16.73 4.74
CA ASN A 363 6.25 -18.00 5.34
C ASN A 363 7.38 -19.01 5.10
N ILE A 364 8.05 -19.44 6.19
CA ILE A 364 9.17 -20.37 6.14
C ILE A 364 8.79 -21.62 6.91
N ASN A 365 8.51 -22.72 6.19
CA ASN A 365 8.07 -24.00 6.76
C ASN A 365 6.84 -23.85 7.67
N ASP A 366 5.83 -23.10 7.22
CA ASP A 366 4.60 -22.80 7.96
C ASP A 366 4.79 -21.95 9.24
N GLU A 367 5.97 -21.34 9.39
CA GLU A 367 6.29 -20.43 10.49
C GLU A 367 6.41 -18.98 10.00
N MET A 368 6.09 -18.03 10.88
CA MET A 368 6.20 -16.61 10.60
C MET A 368 7.67 -16.20 10.55
N GLY A 369 8.15 -15.81 9.37
CA GLY A 369 9.47 -15.25 9.16
C GLY A 369 9.44 -13.87 8.52
N PHE A 370 10.56 -13.17 8.61
CA PHE A 370 10.79 -11.92 7.89
C PHE A 370 12.17 -11.92 7.27
N ILE A 371 12.23 -11.57 6.00
CA ILE A 371 13.47 -11.17 5.32
C ILE A 371 13.70 -9.70 5.66
N ARG A 372 14.88 -9.33 6.19
CA ARG A 372 15.22 -7.93 6.45
C ARG A 372 16.30 -7.47 5.49
N LEU A 373 16.03 -6.34 4.85
CA LEU A 373 16.87 -5.73 3.84
C LEU A 373 17.51 -4.49 4.45
N LYS A 374 18.81 -4.57 4.71
CA LYS A 374 19.61 -3.43 5.14
C LYS A 374 20.24 -2.78 3.92
N ILE A 375 19.70 -1.62 3.57
CA ILE A 375 20.13 -0.79 2.45
C ILE A 375 21.27 0.14 2.92
N ARG A 376 22.35 0.26 2.13
CA ARG A 376 23.53 1.09 2.43
C ARG A 376 24.02 1.86 1.22
#